data_AF-A0A7S0KYU0-F1
#
_entry.id   AF-A0A7S0KYU0-F1
#
_cell.length_a   1.000
_cell.length_b   1.000
_cell.length_c   1.000
_cell.angle_alpha   90.00
_cell.angle_beta   90.00
_cell.angle_gamma   90.00
#
_symmetry.space_group_name_H-M   'P 1'
#
loop_
_entity.id
_entity.type
_entity.pdbx_description
1 polymer ?
#
loop_
_entity_poly.entity_id
_entity_poly.type
_entity_poly.pdbx_seq_one_letter_code
_entity_poly.pdbx_strand_id
1 'polypeptide(L)'
;NEMKGVYSSPDQLHYRALKKALFRGHPVYSVDSGGDPRAIPSLTYEAFAAFHQTYYHPSNARIYVYADETQLPLEQRLALLEQWLGEFEANEAALDETIPWQPLETEPYEVSEGYPVDAAASSAHTQFVTLGWLFPPTPLDAKTKLALNILNDLLLGKPSSALQKPLLESKLGASVVGGGYGASLQQAAFSIGLKGVADGEVHKQQVVELILKSLDEIGATGFADEAVEASMNTAEFRLRAASASPMKGLSYMMGAMSEWTYGRDPIEPLRFEAALAELRSEVEASGGEVFVRLLRSYVLENNHRVTLTLRPKPDLGAELQAAEEEELAQVRSSLSAAELKALQEETKALRAAQAAPDDPADLARLPVLSTSDLDTAFKTIPIATDKLSFGDGRTASLLAHELPTDGLVYLNVGIDMSGLPLDDVPYVPLLTQMMSQLGTDSTSELAFSRRVGASTGGLGVSTLTSAKPGSQNSAGRPDEMAAYLLLSGRATAAKAEQLFELAAQMLTATNLDNRDRAIEMLKAAISRDEAAVVSS
;
A
#
# COMPACT_ATOMS: atom_id res chain seq x y z
N ASN A 1 -0.12 -0.48 -25.11
CA ASN A 1 -1.52 -0.49 -24.60
C ASN A 1 -1.59 -0.31 -23.09
N GLU A 2 -0.92 -1.13 -22.30
CA GLU A 2 -0.87 -0.97 -20.83
C GLU A 2 -0.55 0.48 -20.41
N MET A 3 0.57 1.03 -20.90
CA MET A 3 0.98 2.39 -20.56
C MET A 3 0.01 3.47 -21.06
N LYS A 4 -0.76 3.24 -22.12
CA LYS A 4 -1.84 4.16 -22.51
C LYS A 4 -2.98 4.16 -21.47
N GLY A 5 -3.33 2.98 -20.97
CA GLY A 5 -4.28 2.83 -19.85
C GLY A 5 -3.77 3.53 -18.59
N VAL A 6 -2.49 3.33 -18.25
CA VAL A 6 -1.85 3.99 -17.10
C VAL A 6 -1.85 5.52 -17.25
N TYR A 7 -1.51 6.04 -18.43
CA TYR A 7 -1.52 7.48 -18.72
C TYR A 7 -2.93 8.09 -18.86
N SER A 8 -3.98 7.27 -18.89
CA SER A 8 -5.37 7.76 -18.87
C SER A 8 -5.87 8.05 -17.45
N SER A 9 -5.15 7.61 -16.41
CA SER A 9 -5.52 7.85 -15.01
C SER A 9 -4.90 9.16 -14.48
N PRO A 10 -5.71 10.14 -14.04
CA PRO A 10 -5.21 11.39 -13.46
C PRO A 10 -4.34 11.18 -12.22
N ASP A 11 -4.68 10.20 -11.36
CA ASP A 11 -3.88 9.86 -10.18
C ASP A 11 -2.49 9.31 -10.57
N GLN A 12 -2.42 8.52 -11.64
CA GLN A 12 -1.15 7.99 -12.16
C GLN A 12 -0.29 9.07 -12.83
N LEU A 13 -0.92 10.02 -13.52
CA LEU A 13 -0.24 11.20 -14.07
C LEU A 13 0.27 12.11 -12.95
N HIS A 14 -0.54 12.34 -11.90
CA HIS A 14 -0.13 13.11 -10.72
C HIS A 14 1.10 12.51 -10.04
N TYR A 15 1.09 11.19 -9.77
CA TYR A 15 2.22 10.50 -9.15
C TYR A 15 3.52 10.68 -9.97
N ARG A 16 3.44 10.54 -11.29
CA ARG A 16 4.58 10.72 -12.21
C ARG A 16 5.08 12.16 -12.24
N ALA A 17 4.16 13.11 -12.39
CA ALA A 17 4.48 14.52 -12.43
C ALA A 17 5.17 14.96 -11.13
N LEU A 18 4.71 14.46 -9.98
CA LEU A 18 5.31 14.74 -8.68
C LEU A 18 6.72 14.16 -8.54
N LYS A 19 6.90 12.88 -8.90
CA LYS A 19 8.22 12.24 -8.91
C LYS A 19 9.18 12.99 -9.84
N LYS A 20 8.74 13.30 -11.07
CA LYS A 20 9.54 14.06 -12.04
C LYS A 20 9.89 15.47 -11.56
N ALA A 21 8.96 16.13 -10.87
CA ALA A 21 9.18 17.45 -10.31
C ALA A 21 10.22 17.43 -9.17
N LEU A 22 10.08 16.51 -8.21
CA LEU A 22 11.04 16.32 -7.11
C LEU A 22 12.44 15.95 -7.61
N PHE A 23 12.52 15.10 -8.63
CA PHE A 23 13.78 14.64 -9.21
C PHE A 23 14.09 15.34 -10.53
N ARG A 24 13.81 16.65 -10.65
CA ARG A 24 13.94 17.38 -11.92
C ARG A 24 15.36 17.27 -12.49
N GLY A 25 15.46 16.73 -13.71
CA GLY A 25 16.73 16.56 -14.41
C GLY A 25 17.53 15.32 -13.98
N HIS A 26 17.04 14.53 -13.02
CA HIS A 26 17.69 13.29 -12.61
C HIS A 26 17.68 12.25 -13.74
N PRO A 27 18.81 11.60 -14.06
CA PRO A 27 18.90 10.69 -15.21
C PRO A 27 17.98 9.46 -15.10
N VAL A 28 17.75 8.95 -13.89
CA VAL A 28 16.92 7.76 -13.62
C VAL A 28 15.50 8.09 -13.13
N TYR A 29 15.37 8.91 -12.08
CA TYR A 29 14.08 9.15 -11.44
C TYR A 29 13.19 10.21 -12.12
N SER A 30 13.72 11.00 -13.06
CA SER A 30 12.91 11.98 -13.79
C SER A 30 12.20 11.40 -15.02
N VAL A 31 12.53 10.16 -15.39
CA VAL A 31 11.93 9.42 -16.51
C VAL A 31 10.96 8.35 -16.01
N ASP A 32 10.07 7.90 -16.89
CA ASP A 32 9.14 6.80 -16.60
C ASP A 32 9.74 5.48 -17.05
N SER A 33 10.14 4.64 -16.08
CA SER A 33 10.65 3.30 -16.34
C SER A 33 9.59 2.34 -16.90
N GLY A 34 8.30 2.63 -16.73
CA GLY A 34 7.22 1.90 -17.39
C GLY A 34 7.10 2.24 -18.88
N GLY A 35 7.63 3.40 -19.28
CA GLY A 35 7.62 3.88 -20.66
C GLY A 35 6.47 4.84 -20.95
N ASP A 36 6.81 6.04 -21.43
CA ASP A 36 5.83 6.98 -21.96
C ASP A 36 5.30 6.46 -23.31
N PRO A 37 3.97 6.34 -23.52
CA PRO A 37 3.40 5.89 -24.79
C PRO A 37 3.90 6.65 -26.02
N ARG A 38 4.33 7.90 -25.86
CA ARG A 38 4.87 8.74 -26.94
C ARG A 38 6.36 8.45 -27.22
N ALA A 39 7.07 7.84 -26.28
CA ALA A 39 8.48 7.50 -26.42
C ALA A 39 8.68 6.02 -26.77
N ILE A 40 7.80 5.12 -26.31
CA ILE A 40 7.88 3.67 -26.57
C ILE A 40 8.08 3.33 -28.07
N PRO A 41 7.37 3.95 -29.04
CA PRO A 41 7.55 3.64 -30.46
C PRO A 41 8.95 3.94 -31.00
N SER A 42 9.74 4.78 -30.31
CA SER A 42 11.13 5.09 -30.68
C SER A 42 12.14 4.05 -30.21
N LEU A 43 11.74 3.10 -29.35
CA LEU A 43 12.61 2.03 -28.86
C LEU A 43 12.92 1.04 -29.99
N THR A 44 14.19 0.93 -30.38
CA THR A 44 14.62 -0.07 -31.36
C THR A 44 14.94 -1.41 -30.70
N TYR A 45 14.90 -2.48 -31.49
CA TYR A 45 15.28 -3.82 -31.01
C TYR A 45 16.73 -3.88 -30.54
N GLU A 46 17.64 -3.18 -31.24
CA GLU A 46 19.06 -3.13 -30.88
C GLU A 46 19.27 -2.44 -29.52
N ALA A 47 18.54 -1.35 -29.26
CA ALA A 47 18.59 -0.65 -27.97
C ALA A 47 18.04 -1.54 -26.84
N PHE A 48 16.92 -2.23 -27.08
CA PHE A 48 16.36 -3.21 -26.14
C PHE A 48 17.34 -4.35 -25.84
N ALA A 49 17.93 -4.96 -26.88
CA ALA A 49 18.88 -6.05 -26.74
C ALA A 49 20.18 -5.60 -26.04
N ALA A 50 20.69 -4.41 -26.37
CA ALA A 50 21.87 -3.83 -25.73
C ALA A 50 21.61 -3.54 -24.24
N PHE A 51 20.43 -3.05 -23.87
CA PHE A 51 20.04 -2.88 -22.48
C PHE A 51 20.07 -4.22 -21.72
N HIS A 52 19.48 -5.28 -22.29
CA HIS A 52 19.52 -6.61 -21.69
C HIS A 52 20.96 -7.13 -21.55
N GLN A 53 21.75 -7.09 -22.62
CA GLN A 53 23.15 -7.55 -22.59
C GLN A 53 24.01 -6.82 -21.56
N THR A 54 23.72 -5.53 -21.36
CA THR A 54 24.43 -4.70 -20.37
C THR A 54 23.97 -5.06 -18.95
N TYR A 55 22.68 -4.96 -18.66
CA TYR A 55 22.19 -4.94 -17.27
C TYR A 55 21.77 -6.31 -16.71
N TYR A 56 21.52 -7.33 -17.55
CA TYR A 56 21.09 -8.67 -17.11
C TYR A 56 22.24 -9.65 -16.91
N HIS A 57 23.49 -9.17 -16.94
CA HIS A 57 24.66 -10.01 -16.61
C HIS A 57 24.67 -10.39 -15.12
N PRO A 58 25.02 -11.64 -14.73
CA PRO A 58 24.98 -12.05 -13.32
C PRO A 58 25.89 -11.24 -12.38
N SER A 59 26.98 -10.66 -12.89
CA SER A 59 27.83 -9.73 -12.12
C SER A 59 27.08 -8.48 -11.64
N ASN A 60 25.94 -8.14 -12.23
CA ASN A 60 25.05 -7.07 -11.77
C ASN A 60 23.81 -7.60 -11.00
N ALA A 61 23.58 -8.92 -11.02
CA ALA A 61 22.41 -9.50 -10.41
C ALA A 61 22.52 -9.52 -8.88
N ARG A 62 21.37 -9.30 -8.23
CA ARG A 62 21.17 -9.51 -6.80
C ARG A 62 20.19 -10.66 -6.64
N ILE A 63 20.70 -11.82 -6.24
CA ILE A 63 19.89 -13.03 -6.10
C ILE A 63 19.47 -13.18 -4.65
N TYR A 64 18.16 -13.20 -4.40
CA TYR A 64 17.57 -13.39 -3.08
C TYR A 64 16.89 -14.76 -3.01
N VAL A 65 17.21 -15.53 -1.98
CA VAL A 65 16.56 -16.82 -1.70
C VAL A 65 16.05 -16.81 -0.26
N TYR A 66 14.74 -16.97 -0.10
CA TYR A 66 14.11 -17.22 1.19
C TYR A 66 13.60 -18.65 1.22
N ALA A 67 14.21 -19.48 2.06
CA ALA A 67 13.84 -20.88 2.20
C ALA A 67 14.09 -21.38 3.63
N ASP A 68 13.40 -22.46 3.96
CA ASP A 68 13.65 -23.22 5.19
C ASP A 68 14.96 -24.00 5.03
N GLU A 69 15.86 -23.87 6.01
CA GLU A 69 17.17 -24.53 6.02
C GLU A 69 17.05 -26.06 6.05
N THR A 70 15.96 -26.58 6.59
CA THR A 70 15.70 -28.02 6.63
C THR A 70 15.19 -28.58 5.31
N GLN A 71 14.56 -27.75 4.46
CA GLN A 71 13.96 -28.17 3.19
C GLN A 71 14.89 -27.94 2.00
N LEU A 72 15.59 -26.81 1.99
CA LEU A 72 16.54 -26.46 0.94
C LEU A 72 17.79 -25.87 1.60
N PRO A 73 18.76 -26.70 2.03
CA PRO A 73 19.99 -26.22 2.69
C PRO A 73 20.82 -25.30 1.81
N LEU A 74 21.65 -24.45 2.43
CA LEU A 74 22.50 -23.48 1.73
C LEU A 74 23.31 -24.10 0.58
N GLU A 75 23.96 -25.24 0.79
CA GLU A 75 24.80 -25.87 -0.24
C GLU A 75 23.97 -26.27 -1.48
N GLN A 76 22.72 -26.72 -1.28
CA GLN A 76 21.84 -27.04 -2.39
C GLN A 76 21.37 -25.77 -3.13
N ARG A 77 21.08 -24.69 -2.39
CA ARG A 77 20.76 -23.38 -3.01
C ARG A 77 21.90 -22.91 -3.89
N LEU A 78 23.13 -22.93 -3.37
CA LEU A 78 24.32 -22.51 -4.11
C LEU A 78 24.60 -23.42 -5.30
N ALA A 79 24.41 -24.73 -5.16
CA ALA A 79 24.56 -25.67 -6.28
C ALA A 79 23.54 -25.43 -7.40
N LEU A 80 22.29 -25.07 -7.07
CA LEU A 80 21.28 -24.69 -8.06
C LEU A 80 21.66 -23.40 -8.79
N LEU A 81 22.18 -22.40 -8.06
CA LEU A 81 22.63 -21.15 -8.66
C LEU A 81 23.87 -21.38 -9.53
N GLU A 82 24.81 -22.22 -9.11
CA GLU A 82 26.02 -22.55 -9.85
C GLU A 82 25.74 -23.16 -11.23
N GLN A 83 24.67 -23.96 -11.37
CA GLN A 83 24.27 -24.53 -12.67
C GLN A 83 24.00 -23.45 -13.73
N TRP A 84 23.58 -22.25 -13.31
CA TRP A 84 23.33 -21.13 -14.21
C TRP A 84 24.49 -20.12 -14.19
N LEU A 85 24.99 -19.75 -13.00
CA LEU A 85 26.06 -18.77 -12.83
C LEU A 85 27.39 -19.25 -13.44
N GLY A 86 27.68 -20.55 -13.38
CA GLY A 86 28.90 -21.13 -13.95
C GLY A 86 28.97 -21.09 -15.47
N GLU A 87 27.88 -20.74 -16.16
CA GLU A 87 27.87 -20.51 -17.61
C GLU A 87 28.40 -19.12 -18.01
N PHE A 88 28.64 -18.23 -17.02
CA PHE A 88 29.07 -16.86 -17.24
C PHE A 88 30.49 -16.61 -16.74
N GLU A 89 31.25 -15.84 -17.52
CA GLU A 89 32.52 -15.27 -17.06
C GLU A 89 32.26 -14.02 -16.22
N ALA A 90 33.13 -13.74 -15.25
CA ALA A 90 33.02 -12.52 -14.48
C ALA A 90 33.20 -11.29 -15.38
N ASN A 91 32.26 -10.33 -15.32
CA ASN A 91 32.43 -9.05 -15.98
C ASN A 91 33.15 -8.08 -15.03
N GLU A 92 34.48 -8.03 -15.12
CA GLU A 92 35.33 -7.16 -14.29
C GLU A 92 35.26 -5.68 -14.68
N ALA A 93 34.73 -5.35 -15.87
CA ALA A 93 34.39 -3.99 -16.21
C ALA A 93 33.15 -3.60 -15.41
N ALA A 94 33.37 -3.15 -14.16
CA ALA A 94 32.30 -2.72 -13.28
C ALA A 94 31.42 -1.71 -14.03
N LEU A 95 30.17 -2.10 -14.29
CA LEU A 95 29.15 -1.15 -14.68
C LEU A 95 29.02 -0.18 -13.51
N ASP A 96 29.35 1.10 -13.75
CA ASP A 96 29.08 2.13 -12.75
C ASP A 96 27.57 2.41 -12.75
N GLU A 97 26.86 1.59 -11.98
CA GLU A 97 25.42 1.69 -11.77
C GLU A 97 25.07 2.55 -10.58
N THR A 98 26.01 3.38 -10.12
CA THR A 98 25.77 4.31 -9.04
C THR A 98 24.68 5.28 -9.47
N ILE A 99 23.51 5.16 -8.86
CA ILE A 99 22.45 6.13 -9.07
C ILE A 99 22.89 7.43 -8.37
N PRO A 100 23.03 8.54 -9.10
CA PRO A 100 23.49 9.78 -8.50
C PRO A 100 22.46 10.31 -7.52
N TRP A 101 22.92 11.07 -6.52
CA TRP A 101 22.01 11.85 -5.69
C TRP A 101 21.44 13.02 -6.49
N GLN A 102 20.16 13.33 -6.31
CA GLN A 102 19.54 14.56 -6.79
C GLN A 102 20.02 15.74 -5.92
N PRO A 103 20.66 16.75 -6.53
CA PRO A 103 20.99 17.99 -5.83
C PRO A 103 19.74 18.69 -5.30
N LEU A 104 19.86 19.34 -4.14
CA LEU A 104 18.77 20.10 -3.57
C LEU A 104 18.69 21.51 -4.17
N GLU A 105 17.46 21.98 -4.44
CA GLU A 105 17.19 23.37 -4.78
C GLU A 105 17.27 24.22 -3.51
N THR A 106 17.74 25.45 -3.63
CA THR A 106 17.91 26.36 -2.49
C THR A 106 16.65 27.15 -2.14
N GLU A 107 15.69 27.20 -3.06
CA GLU A 107 14.44 27.95 -2.93
C GLU A 107 13.26 27.09 -3.40
N PRO A 108 12.07 27.24 -2.78
CA PRO A 108 10.87 26.58 -3.26
C PRO A 108 10.52 26.98 -4.70
N TYR A 109 9.96 26.03 -5.46
CA TYR A 109 9.59 26.24 -6.85
C TYR A 109 8.22 25.64 -7.19
N GLU A 110 7.67 26.02 -8.33
CA GLU A 110 6.36 25.55 -8.78
C GLU A 110 6.44 24.83 -10.13
N VAL A 111 5.62 23.80 -10.29
CA VAL A 111 5.46 23.05 -11.54
C VAL A 111 3.97 22.94 -11.83
N SER A 112 3.58 23.21 -13.09
CA SER A 112 2.20 23.07 -13.56
C SER A 112 2.17 22.16 -14.78
N GLU A 113 1.41 21.08 -14.70
CA GLU A 113 1.19 20.15 -15.81
C GLU A 113 -0.32 20.01 -16.09
N GLY A 114 -0.67 19.55 -17.30
CA GLY A 114 -2.06 19.33 -17.69
C GLY A 114 -2.41 17.84 -17.70
N TYR A 115 -3.65 17.49 -17.39
CA TYR A 115 -4.17 16.13 -17.53
C TYR A 115 -5.49 16.12 -18.33
N PRO A 116 -5.73 15.08 -19.14
CA PRO A 116 -6.93 15.01 -19.96
C PRO A 116 -8.17 14.81 -19.08
N VAL A 117 -9.25 15.52 -19.42
CA VAL A 117 -10.58 15.35 -18.84
C VAL A 117 -11.61 15.25 -19.95
N ASP A 118 -12.71 14.55 -19.70
CA ASP A 118 -13.81 14.49 -20.66
C ASP A 118 -14.51 15.85 -20.75
N ALA A 119 -14.47 16.48 -21.93
CA ALA A 119 -15.13 17.75 -22.21
C ALA A 119 -16.66 17.68 -22.07
N ALA A 120 -17.25 16.49 -22.20
CA ALA A 120 -18.69 16.26 -22.04
C ALA A 120 -19.13 16.02 -20.59
N ALA A 121 -18.18 16.00 -19.64
CA ALA A 121 -18.50 15.77 -18.24
C ALA A 121 -19.41 16.89 -17.69
N SER A 122 -20.51 16.49 -17.04
CA SER A 122 -21.46 17.42 -16.43
C SER A 122 -20.94 18.08 -15.14
N SER A 123 -19.87 17.54 -14.55
CA SER A 123 -19.22 18.06 -13.34
C SER A 123 -18.16 19.10 -13.69
N ALA A 124 -18.03 20.14 -12.86
CA ALA A 124 -16.94 21.10 -12.98
C ALA A 124 -15.58 20.39 -12.94
N HIS A 125 -14.68 20.78 -13.85
CA HIS A 125 -13.32 20.25 -13.85
C HIS A 125 -12.56 20.71 -12.59
N THR A 126 -11.76 19.81 -12.04
CA THR A 126 -11.00 20.04 -10.81
C THR A 126 -9.51 19.86 -11.05
N GLN A 127 -8.69 20.43 -10.18
CA GLN A 127 -7.24 20.32 -10.22
C GLN A 127 -6.70 19.52 -9.04
N PHE A 128 -5.46 19.07 -9.18
CA PHE A 128 -4.65 18.55 -8.09
C PHE A 128 -3.70 19.66 -7.64
N VAL A 129 -3.53 19.81 -6.34
CA VAL A 129 -2.56 20.74 -5.74
C VAL A 129 -1.78 19.99 -4.69
N THR A 130 -0.46 19.90 -4.82
CA THR A 130 0.39 19.07 -3.96
C THR A 130 1.71 19.76 -3.69
N LEU A 131 2.15 19.72 -2.44
CA LEU A 131 3.48 20.12 -2.03
C LEU A 131 4.33 18.87 -1.82
N GLY A 132 5.57 18.89 -2.31
CA GLY A 132 6.53 17.82 -2.11
C GLY A 132 7.87 18.36 -1.63
N TRP A 133 8.54 17.61 -0.76
CA TRP A 133 9.87 17.90 -0.23
C TRP A 133 10.79 16.72 -0.50
N LEU A 134 11.96 16.98 -1.08
CA LEU A 134 13.00 15.98 -1.27
C LEU A 134 13.99 16.07 -0.12
N PHE A 135 14.34 14.93 0.48
CA PHE A 135 15.22 14.92 1.65
C PHE A 135 16.69 15.05 1.23
N PRO A 136 17.57 15.47 2.17
CA PRO A 136 19.01 15.59 1.91
C PRO A 136 19.64 14.37 1.26
N PRO A 137 20.70 14.55 0.45
CA PRO A 137 21.35 13.49 -0.32
C PRO A 137 22.27 12.63 0.58
N THR A 138 21.69 12.08 1.64
CA THR A 138 22.36 11.26 2.65
C THR A 138 21.46 10.09 3.04
N PRO A 139 22.00 8.86 3.18
CA PRO A 139 21.25 7.74 3.71
C PRO A 139 20.67 8.05 5.09
N LEU A 140 19.42 7.64 5.32
CA LEU A 140 18.79 7.69 6.63
C LEU A 140 19.13 6.41 7.40
N ASP A 141 19.50 6.54 8.68
CA ASP A 141 19.68 5.39 9.58
C ASP A 141 18.33 4.73 9.92
N ALA A 142 18.37 3.48 10.39
CA ALA A 142 17.19 2.71 10.77
C ALA A 142 16.27 3.42 11.79
N LYS A 143 16.82 4.11 12.79
CA LYS A 143 16.00 4.84 13.80
C LYS A 143 15.27 5.99 13.14
N THR A 144 15.98 6.79 12.35
CA THR A 144 15.40 7.95 11.64
C THR A 144 14.30 7.52 10.67
N LYS A 145 14.51 6.45 9.90
CA LYS A 145 13.48 5.87 9.03
C LYS A 145 12.24 5.43 9.83
N LEU A 146 12.44 4.75 10.97
CA LEU A 146 11.34 4.33 11.83
C LEU A 146 10.58 5.54 12.39
N ALA A 147 11.30 6.55 12.89
CA ALA A 147 10.71 7.76 13.45
C ALA A 147 9.95 8.58 12.40
N LEU A 148 10.44 8.64 11.16
CA LEU A 148 9.74 9.28 10.03
C LEU A 148 8.46 8.54 9.62
N ASN A 149 8.46 7.20 9.66
CA ASN A 149 7.23 6.42 9.46
C ASN A 149 6.18 6.71 10.55
N ILE A 150 6.62 6.90 11.79
CA ILE A 150 5.73 7.24 12.92
C ILE A 150 5.25 8.68 12.81
N LEU A 151 6.12 9.63 12.44
CA LEU A 151 5.73 11.00 12.11
C LEU A 151 4.68 11.01 10.98
N ASN A 152 4.84 10.16 9.96
CA ASN A 152 3.86 10.05 8.89
C ASN A 152 2.49 9.56 9.41
N ASP A 153 2.45 8.59 10.32
CA ASP A 153 1.21 8.12 10.96
C ASP A 153 0.56 9.23 11.82
N LEU A 154 1.37 9.99 12.57
CA LEU A 154 0.92 11.15 13.34
C LEU A 154 0.32 12.26 12.48
N LEU A 155 0.88 12.50 11.30
CA LEU A 155 0.41 13.52 10.35
C LEU A 155 -0.82 13.03 9.57
N LEU A 156 -0.81 11.78 9.08
CA LEU A 156 -1.71 11.31 8.02
C LEU A 156 -2.39 9.95 8.27
N GLY A 157 -2.00 9.20 9.30
CA GLY A 157 -2.40 7.80 9.50
C GLY A 157 -3.90 7.55 9.70
N LYS A 158 -4.66 8.56 10.16
CA LYS A 158 -6.10 8.47 10.44
C LYS A 158 -6.80 9.80 10.08
N PRO A 159 -8.13 9.82 9.86
CA PRO A 159 -8.87 11.06 9.61
C PRO A 159 -8.69 12.13 10.68
N SER A 160 -8.39 11.73 11.92
CA SER A 160 -8.13 12.63 13.05
C SER A 160 -6.65 13.04 13.21
N SER A 161 -5.76 12.57 12.35
CA SER A 161 -4.33 12.88 12.40
C SER A 161 -4.07 14.37 12.12
N ALA A 162 -2.95 14.89 12.61
CA ALA A 162 -2.72 16.32 12.79
C ALA A 162 -2.80 17.13 11.48
N LEU A 163 -2.38 16.54 10.36
CA LEU A 163 -2.44 17.16 9.04
C LEU A 163 -3.64 16.67 8.21
N GLN A 164 -4.05 15.41 8.38
CA GLN A 164 -5.21 14.85 7.68
C GLN A 164 -6.51 15.57 8.03
N LYS A 165 -6.75 15.84 9.32
CA LYS A 165 -7.98 16.44 9.82
C LYS A 165 -8.27 17.82 9.19
N PRO A 166 -7.36 18.82 9.28
CA PRO A 166 -7.64 20.15 8.71
C PRO A 166 -7.82 20.11 7.20
N LEU A 167 -7.12 19.22 6.48
CA LEU A 167 -7.28 19.04 5.04
C LEU A 167 -8.70 18.53 4.69
N LEU A 168 -9.19 17.53 5.40
CA LEU A 168 -10.55 16.99 5.21
C LEU A 168 -11.64 17.99 5.61
N GLU A 169 -11.47 18.69 6.75
CA GLU A 169 -12.45 19.65 7.26
C GLU A 169 -12.53 20.93 6.41
N SER A 170 -11.47 21.28 5.69
CA SER A 170 -11.41 22.48 4.83
C SER A 170 -12.43 22.47 3.68
N LYS A 171 -12.79 21.27 3.19
CA LYS A 171 -13.63 21.07 1.99
C LYS A 171 -13.09 21.77 0.74
N LEU A 172 -11.79 22.11 0.69
CA LEU A 172 -11.14 22.71 -0.48
C LEU A 172 -10.93 21.72 -1.63
N GLY A 173 -10.96 20.42 -1.33
CA GLY A 173 -10.87 19.34 -2.31
C GLY A 173 -11.66 18.12 -1.86
N ALA A 174 -11.78 17.14 -2.75
CA ALA A 174 -12.54 15.91 -2.53
C ALA A 174 -11.76 14.86 -1.71
N SER A 175 -10.43 14.81 -1.85
CA SER A 175 -9.59 13.84 -1.14
C SER A 175 -8.17 14.33 -0.98
N VAL A 176 -7.50 13.86 0.06
CA VAL A 176 -6.06 14.02 0.29
C VAL A 176 -5.27 13.16 -0.71
N VAL A 177 -4.14 13.68 -1.19
CA VAL A 177 -3.18 13.01 -2.11
C VAL A 177 -1.72 13.30 -1.70
N GLY A 178 -0.74 12.69 -2.38
CA GLY A 178 0.71 12.83 -2.11
C GLY A 178 1.29 11.66 -1.32
N GLY A 179 0.52 11.03 -0.44
CA GLY A 179 0.93 9.78 0.23
C GLY A 179 1.92 9.95 1.39
N GLY A 180 2.33 11.18 1.71
CA GLY A 180 3.16 11.47 2.87
C GLY A 180 4.63 11.10 2.66
N TYR A 181 5.24 10.52 3.69
CA TYR A 181 6.62 10.05 3.69
C TYR A 181 6.80 8.80 2.81
N GLY A 182 7.76 8.85 1.88
CA GLY A 182 8.15 7.74 1.04
C GLY A 182 9.67 7.57 1.02
N ALA A 183 10.14 6.33 1.15
CA ALA A 183 11.56 5.96 1.18
C ALA A 183 11.91 4.80 0.23
N SER A 184 11.13 4.66 -0.85
CA SER A 184 11.32 3.58 -1.85
C SER A 184 12.40 3.88 -2.89
N LEU A 185 12.87 5.13 -2.96
CA LEU A 185 13.98 5.56 -3.82
C LEU A 185 15.20 5.91 -2.96
N GLN A 186 16.32 6.21 -3.61
CA GLN A 186 17.58 6.54 -2.93
C GLN A 186 17.45 7.70 -1.93
N GLN A 187 16.73 8.76 -2.33
CA GLN A 187 16.33 9.84 -1.45
C GLN A 187 14.89 9.66 -1.04
N ALA A 188 14.65 9.82 0.25
CA ALA A 188 13.30 9.90 0.77
C ALA A 188 12.64 11.23 0.35
N ALA A 189 11.32 11.24 0.34
CA ALA A 189 10.53 12.44 0.12
C ALA A 189 9.33 12.46 1.05
N PHE A 190 8.76 13.64 1.26
CA PHE A 190 7.47 13.83 1.88
C PHE A 190 6.58 14.61 0.92
N SER A 191 5.33 14.19 0.71
CA SER A 191 4.41 14.98 -0.11
C SER A 191 2.96 14.89 0.33
N ILE A 192 2.23 15.99 0.18
CA ILE A 192 0.86 16.13 0.66
C ILE A 192 0.09 17.16 -0.17
N GLY A 193 -1.19 16.89 -0.43
CA GLY A 193 -2.01 17.73 -1.28
C GLY A 193 -3.48 17.35 -1.25
N LEU A 194 -4.26 18.01 -2.11
CA LEU A 194 -5.66 17.70 -2.36
C LEU A 194 -5.91 17.45 -3.86
N LYS A 195 -6.81 16.51 -4.16
CA LYS A 195 -7.45 16.36 -5.47
C LYS A 195 -8.92 16.75 -5.40
N GLY A 196 -9.52 17.06 -6.54
CA GLY A 196 -10.89 17.56 -6.56
C GLY A 196 -11.00 19.02 -6.12
N VAL A 197 -9.90 19.79 -6.21
CA VAL A 197 -9.87 21.22 -5.88
C VAL A 197 -10.49 21.98 -7.03
N ALA A 198 -11.33 22.98 -6.77
CA ALA A 198 -11.87 23.83 -7.83
C ALA A 198 -10.73 24.46 -8.65
N ASP A 199 -10.84 24.50 -9.98
CA ASP A 199 -9.79 25.06 -10.82
C ASP A 199 -9.55 26.55 -10.55
N GLY A 200 -8.33 27.02 -10.81
CA GLY A 200 -7.93 28.41 -10.64
C GLY A 200 -6.92 28.67 -9.52
N GLU A 201 -6.21 29.80 -9.66
CA GLU A 201 -5.07 30.15 -8.81
C GLU A 201 -5.46 30.42 -7.35
N VAL A 202 -6.63 30.99 -7.12
CA VAL A 202 -7.14 31.29 -5.76
C VAL A 202 -7.29 30.01 -4.95
N HIS A 203 -7.90 28.98 -5.53
CA HIS A 203 -8.10 27.70 -4.86
C HIS A 203 -6.78 26.95 -4.64
N LYS A 204 -5.86 27.01 -5.61
CA LYS A 204 -4.49 26.50 -5.43
C LYS A 204 -3.82 27.16 -4.22
N GLN A 205 -3.86 28.49 -4.15
CA GLN A 205 -3.22 29.23 -3.07
C GLN A 205 -3.83 28.90 -1.70
N GLN A 206 -5.16 28.74 -1.61
CA GLN A 206 -5.84 28.32 -0.39
C GLN A 206 -5.35 26.96 0.12
N VAL A 207 -5.12 25.99 -0.79
CA VAL A 207 -4.60 24.67 -0.42
C VAL A 207 -3.14 24.77 0.05
N VAL A 208 -2.31 25.52 -0.66
CA VAL A 208 -0.90 25.75 -0.28
C VAL A 208 -0.81 26.38 1.10
N GLU A 209 -1.56 27.45 1.35
CA GLU A 209 -1.59 28.15 2.64
C GLU A 209 -2.10 27.26 3.76
N LEU A 210 -3.16 26.48 3.52
CA LEU A 210 -3.68 25.53 4.50
C LEU A 210 -2.62 24.50 4.91
N ILE A 211 -1.90 23.91 3.95
CA ILE A 211 -0.87 22.91 4.23
C ILE A 211 0.26 23.54 5.04
N LEU A 212 0.82 24.65 4.58
CA LEU A 212 1.97 25.28 5.23
C LEU A 212 1.62 25.76 6.64
N LYS A 213 0.47 26.42 6.79
CA LYS A 213 -0.01 26.86 8.11
C LYS A 213 -0.22 25.69 9.06
N SER A 214 -0.80 24.59 8.59
CA SER A 214 -1.00 23.40 9.42
C SER A 214 0.33 22.79 9.85
N LEU A 215 1.31 22.69 8.95
CA LEU A 215 2.64 22.19 9.27
C LEU A 215 3.36 23.10 10.29
N ASP A 216 3.24 24.42 10.14
CA ASP A 216 3.81 25.40 11.09
C ASP A 216 3.15 25.28 12.49
N GLU A 217 1.82 25.17 12.54
CA GLU A 217 1.08 24.98 13.78
C GLU A 217 1.49 23.67 14.48
N ILE A 218 1.65 22.57 13.73
CA ILE A 218 2.15 21.29 14.25
C ILE A 218 3.59 21.43 14.74
N GLY A 219 4.45 22.14 14.00
CA GLY A 219 5.84 22.38 14.39
C GLY A 219 5.98 23.27 15.64
N ALA A 220 4.96 24.05 15.98
CA ALA A 220 4.92 24.92 17.16
C ALA A 220 4.26 24.25 18.37
N THR A 221 3.22 23.43 18.16
CA THR A 221 2.40 22.85 19.23
C THR A 221 2.74 21.39 19.54
N GLY A 222 3.36 20.68 18.60
CA GLY A 222 3.70 19.28 18.72
C GLY A 222 2.50 18.34 18.60
N PHE A 223 2.64 17.15 19.19
CA PHE A 223 1.64 16.10 19.17
C PHE A 223 1.18 15.78 20.58
N ALA A 224 -0.09 15.42 20.74
CA ALA A 224 -0.59 14.91 22.02
C ALA A 224 0.09 13.58 22.38
N ASP A 225 0.42 13.39 23.66
CA ASP A 225 1.13 12.20 24.16
C ASP A 225 0.40 10.91 23.80
N GLU A 226 -0.94 10.90 23.89
CA GLU A 226 -1.74 9.72 23.53
C GLU A 226 -1.67 9.39 22.04
N ALA A 227 -1.51 10.41 21.18
CA ALA A 227 -1.34 10.20 19.74
C ALA A 227 0.05 9.64 19.43
N VAL A 228 1.08 10.11 20.13
CA VAL A 228 2.45 9.57 20.04
C VAL A 228 2.47 8.11 20.48
N GLU A 229 1.90 7.80 21.64
CA GLU A 229 1.84 6.44 22.16
C GLU A 229 1.09 5.51 21.19
N ALA A 230 -0.07 5.93 20.69
CA ALA A 230 -0.85 5.14 19.73
C ALA A 230 -0.09 4.87 18.42
N SER A 231 0.67 5.86 17.91
CA SER A 231 1.45 5.71 16.68
C SER A 231 2.66 4.81 16.87
N MET A 232 3.35 4.94 18.02
CA MET A 232 4.43 4.02 18.43
C MET A 232 3.93 2.56 18.52
N ASN A 233 2.80 2.35 19.18
CA ASN A 233 2.18 1.02 19.31
C ASN A 233 1.78 0.44 17.94
N THR A 234 1.21 1.27 17.06
CA THR A 234 0.82 0.86 15.70
C THR A 234 2.05 0.44 14.88
N ALA A 235 3.14 1.21 14.95
CA ALA A 235 4.38 0.90 14.25
C ALA A 235 5.03 -0.39 14.76
N GLU A 236 5.14 -0.56 16.08
CA GLU A 236 5.63 -1.81 16.67
C GLU A 236 4.79 -3.02 16.22
N PHE A 237 3.46 -2.87 16.25
CA PHE A 237 2.58 -3.95 15.79
C PHE A 237 2.83 -4.30 14.32
N ARG A 238 2.96 -3.32 13.42
CA ARG A 238 3.25 -3.57 11.99
C ARG A 238 4.57 -4.31 11.80
N LEU A 239 5.61 -3.93 12.55
CA LEU A 239 6.93 -4.59 12.49
C LEU A 239 6.85 -6.05 12.96
N ARG A 240 6.18 -6.32 14.10
CA ARG A 240 6.00 -7.68 14.62
C ARG A 240 5.09 -8.53 13.75
N ALA A 241 4.04 -7.95 13.17
CA ALA A 241 3.10 -8.69 12.33
C ALA A 241 3.68 -9.11 10.96
N ALA A 242 4.78 -8.47 10.51
CA ALA A 242 5.39 -8.78 9.22
C ALA A 242 5.86 -10.23 9.10
N SER A 243 6.33 -10.83 10.20
CA SER A 243 6.77 -12.23 10.25
C SER A 243 5.62 -13.25 10.22
N ALA A 244 4.39 -12.82 10.52
CA ALA A 244 3.19 -13.65 10.42
C ALA A 244 2.59 -13.67 9.00
N SER A 245 3.13 -12.85 8.08
CA SER A 245 2.67 -12.81 6.69
C SER A 245 3.04 -14.10 5.95
N PRO A 246 2.12 -14.72 5.19
CA PRO A 246 2.47 -15.84 4.31
C PRO A 246 3.45 -15.41 3.21
N MET A 247 3.58 -14.10 2.95
CA MET A 247 4.48 -13.50 1.99
C MET A 247 5.73 -12.86 2.64
N LYS A 248 6.08 -13.23 3.88
CA LYS A 248 7.20 -12.62 4.62
C LYS A 248 8.54 -12.63 3.86
N GLY A 249 8.82 -13.69 3.10
CA GLY A 249 10.03 -13.76 2.28
C GLY A 249 10.09 -12.64 1.25
N LEU A 250 8.97 -12.33 0.61
CA LEU A 250 8.86 -11.19 -0.30
C LEU A 250 9.00 -9.86 0.44
N SER A 251 8.39 -9.71 1.61
CA SER A 251 8.53 -8.49 2.42
C SER A 251 9.98 -8.25 2.85
N TYR A 252 10.70 -9.29 3.26
CA TYR A 252 12.13 -9.21 3.59
C TYR A 252 12.99 -8.90 2.37
N MET A 253 12.68 -9.50 1.21
CA MET A 253 13.34 -9.15 -0.05
C MET A 253 13.16 -7.66 -0.36
N MET A 254 11.94 -7.14 -0.29
CA MET A 254 11.67 -5.72 -0.57
C MET A 254 12.43 -4.79 0.40
N GLY A 255 12.47 -5.15 1.69
CA GLY A 255 13.25 -4.41 2.69
C GLY A 255 14.76 -4.46 2.43
N ALA A 256 15.31 -5.61 2.05
CA ALA A 256 16.72 -5.72 1.70
C ALA A 256 17.06 -4.92 0.42
N MET A 257 16.21 -5.01 -0.60
CA MET A 257 16.43 -4.35 -1.89
C MET A 257 16.37 -2.82 -1.81
N SER A 258 15.70 -2.23 -0.80
CA SER A 258 15.69 -0.78 -0.61
C SER A 258 17.07 -0.21 -0.24
N GLU A 259 17.99 -1.04 0.24
CA GLU A 259 19.38 -0.67 0.53
C GLU A 259 20.35 -1.31 -0.47
N TRP A 260 20.16 -2.59 -0.79
CA TRP A 260 21.08 -3.36 -1.61
C TRP A 260 21.23 -2.79 -3.03
N THR A 261 20.14 -2.28 -3.61
CA THR A 261 20.14 -1.64 -4.95
C THR A 261 21.08 -0.43 -5.00
N TYR A 262 21.32 0.22 -3.85
CA TYR A 262 22.18 1.39 -3.71
C TYR A 262 23.57 1.07 -3.13
N GLY A 263 23.95 -0.21 -3.12
CA GLY A 263 25.25 -0.65 -2.58
C GLY A 263 25.36 -0.55 -1.05
N ARG A 264 24.23 -0.48 -0.33
CA ARG A 264 24.16 -0.42 1.13
C ARG A 264 23.86 -1.80 1.73
N ASP A 265 23.97 -1.93 3.05
CA ASP A 265 23.79 -3.22 3.76
C ASP A 265 22.34 -3.74 3.60
N PRO A 266 22.11 -4.89 2.94
CA PRO A 266 20.78 -5.47 2.77
C PRO A 266 20.14 -6.00 4.06
N ILE A 267 20.93 -6.20 5.13
CA ILE A 267 20.46 -6.79 6.38
C ILE A 267 19.98 -5.72 7.37
N GLU A 268 20.52 -4.50 7.28
CA GLU A 268 20.17 -3.39 8.18
C GLU A 268 18.64 -3.14 8.24
N PRO A 269 17.89 -3.07 7.12
CA PRO A 269 16.45 -2.82 7.14
C PRO A 269 15.63 -3.93 7.81
N LEU A 270 16.19 -5.14 7.93
CA LEU A 270 15.53 -6.28 8.56
C LEU A 270 15.64 -6.26 10.08
N ARG A 271 16.53 -5.42 10.65
CA ARG A 271 16.81 -5.33 12.08
C ARG A 271 16.15 -4.09 12.68
N PHE A 272 14.98 -4.25 13.29
CA PHE A 272 14.24 -3.11 13.86
C PHE A 272 14.31 -3.01 15.39
N GLU A 273 14.63 -4.07 16.13
CA GLU A 273 14.52 -4.09 17.61
C GLU A 273 15.40 -3.03 18.29
N ALA A 274 16.66 -2.87 17.87
CA ALA A 274 17.56 -1.86 18.44
C ALA A 274 17.09 -0.44 18.15
N ALA A 275 16.70 -0.16 16.90
CA ALA A 275 16.18 1.15 16.49
C ALA A 275 14.86 1.49 17.21
N LEU A 276 13.98 0.52 17.40
CA LEU A 276 12.71 0.68 18.13
C LEU A 276 12.95 0.94 19.63
N ALA A 277 13.88 0.23 20.25
CA ALA A 277 14.22 0.42 21.66
C ALA A 277 14.87 1.80 21.91
N GLU A 278 15.77 2.23 21.03
CA GLU A 278 16.38 3.57 21.09
C GLU A 278 15.32 4.66 20.92
N LEU A 279 14.45 4.54 19.91
CA LEU A 279 13.37 5.49 19.69
C LEU A 279 12.39 5.55 20.86
N ARG A 280 12.05 4.40 21.46
CA ARG A 280 11.19 4.34 22.65
C ARG A 280 11.82 5.10 23.82
N SER A 281 13.11 4.87 24.07
CA SER A 281 13.83 5.57 25.14
C SER A 281 13.86 7.09 24.91
N GLU A 282 13.99 7.52 23.65
CA GLU A 282 13.96 8.93 23.28
C GLU A 282 12.57 9.57 23.48
N VAL A 283 11.51 8.85 23.11
CA VAL A 283 10.11 9.27 23.34
C VAL A 283 9.78 9.30 24.83
N GLU A 284 10.25 8.36 25.64
CA GLU A 284 10.07 8.38 27.10
C GLU A 284 10.78 9.59 27.75
N ALA A 285 11.94 9.98 27.22
CA ALA A 285 12.72 11.10 27.74
C ALA A 285 12.21 12.48 27.28
N SER A 286 11.63 12.58 26.09
CA SER A 286 11.31 13.87 25.44
C SER A 286 9.90 13.99 24.86
N GLY A 287 9.04 12.99 25.06
CA GLY A 287 7.69 12.95 24.50
C GLY A 287 7.69 12.99 22.97
N GLY A 288 6.79 13.80 22.40
CA GLY A 288 6.67 13.99 20.96
C GLY A 288 7.74 14.86 20.29
N GLU A 289 8.69 15.42 21.04
CA GLU A 289 9.66 16.41 20.53
C GLU A 289 10.58 15.85 19.43
N VAL A 290 10.90 14.55 19.50
CA VAL A 290 11.66 13.85 18.43
C VAL A 290 10.97 14.00 17.07
N PHE A 291 9.65 13.93 17.00
CA PHE A 291 8.88 14.03 15.76
C PHE A 291 8.78 15.47 15.27
N VAL A 292 8.66 16.44 16.19
CA VAL A 292 8.69 17.88 15.87
C VAL A 292 10.03 18.27 15.26
N ARG A 293 11.14 17.78 15.82
CA ARG A 293 12.49 18.02 15.28
C ARG A 293 12.63 17.45 13.87
N LEU A 294 12.17 16.22 13.63
CA LEU A 294 12.19 15.62 12.30
C LEU A 294 11.33 16.40 11.29
N LEU A 295 10.12 16.81 11.70
CA LEU A 295 9.24 17.64 10.86
C LEU A 295 9.94 18.96 10.48
N ARG A 296 10.60 19.60 11.45
CA ARG A 296 11.37 20.83 11.19
C ARG A 296 12.48 20.61 10.19
N SER A 297 13.38 19.66 10.48
CA SER A 297 14.59 19.46 9.68
C SER A 297 14.32 18.97 8.25
N TYR A 298 13.32 18.10 8.05
CA TYR A 298 13.09 17.49 6.74
C TYR A 298 11.99 18.17 5.90
N VAL A 299 11.12 18.97 6.53
CA VAL A 299 9.97 19.60 5.86
C VAL A 299 9.95 21.12 6.04
N LEU A 300 9.85 21.64 7.27
CA LEU A 300 9.64 23.08 7.48
C LEU A 300 10.85 23.94 7.08
N GLU A 301 12.05 23.48 7.42
CA GLU A 301 13.31 24.17 7.14
C GLU A 301 13.94 23.71 5.81
N ASN A 302 13.27 22.81 5.09
CA ASN A 302 13.75 22.25 3.82
C ASN A 302 13.20 23.07 2.64
N ASN A 303 14.10 23.83 2.01
CA ASN A 303 13.77 24.67 0.85
C ASN A 303 13.66 23.90 -0.48
N HIS A 304 14.09 22.63 -0.55
CA HIS A 304 13.75 21.79 -1.71
C HIS A 304 12.28 21.40 -1.60
N ARG A 305 11.40 22.36 -1.91
CA ARG A 305 9.96 22.22 -1.87
C ARG A 305 9.38 22.57 -3.22
N VAL A 306 8.65 21.63 -3.81
CA VAL A 306 7.90 21.84 -5.04
C VAL A 306 6.41 21.96 -4.77
N THR A 307 5.76 22.95 -5.36
CA THR A 307 4.29 23.00 -5.51
C THR A 307 3.93 22.48 -6.90
N LEU A 308 3.36 21.28 -6.97
CA LEU A 308 2.81 20.71 -8.20
C LEU A 308 1.33 21.05 -8.33
N THR A 309 0.94 21.59 -9.48
CA THR A 309 -0.46 21.73 -9.89
C THR A 309 -0.73 20.89 -11.14
N LEU A 310 -1.68 19.96 -11.06
CA LEU A 310 -2.14 19.20 -12.24
C LEU A 310 -3.51 19.76 -12.65
N ARG A 311 -3.55 20.48 -13.77
CA ARG A 311 -4.74 21.20 -14.25
C ARG A 311 -5.54 20.39 -15.26
N PRO A 312 -6.87 20.43 -15.19
CA PRO A 312 -7.70 19.75 -16.18
C PRO A 312 -7.56 20.44 -17.54
N LYS A 313 -7.33 19.64 -18.59
CA LYS A 313 -7.26 20.11 -19.98
C LYS A 313 -8.23 19.31 -20.85
N PRO A 314 -9.43 19.85 -21.17
CA PRO A 314 -10.43 19.14 -21.94
C PRO A 314 -9.94 18.71 -23.33
N ASP A 315 -9.14 19.55 -23.99
CA ASP A 315 -8.67 19.28 -25.35
C ASP A 315 -7.46 18.34 -25.40
N LEU A 316 -6.77 18.11 -24.28
CA LEU A 316 -5.49 17.37 -24.26
C LEU A 316 -5.65 15.93 -24.74
N GLY A 317 -6.78 15.26 -24.44
CA GLY A 317 -7.02 13.90 -24.92
C GLY A 317 -7.09 13.84 -26.45
N ALA A 318 -7.83 14.77 -27.05
CA ALA A 318 -7.96 14.88 -28.51
C ALA A 318 -6.65 15.33 -29.17
N GLU A 319 -5.91 16.26 -28.55
CA GLU A 319 -4.58 16.68 -29.02
C GLU A 319 -3.59 15.51 -29.05
N LEU A 320 -3.55 14.69 -28.00
CA LEU A 320 -2.69 13.52 -27.92
C LEU A 320 -3.05 12.47 -28.97
N GLN A 321 -4.35 12.22 -29.18
CA GLN A 321 -4.81 11.29 -30.22
C GLN A 321 -4.46 11.81 -31.62
N ALA A 322 -4.72 13.09 -31.90
CA ALA A 322 -4.42 13.70 -33.19
C ALA A 322 -2.91 13.68 -33.49
N ALA A 323 -2.07 13.94 -32.49
CA ALA A 323 -0.61 13.85 -32.62
C ALA A 323 -0.15 12.42 -32.96
N GLU A 324 -0.73 11.41 -32.32
CA GLU A 324 -0.45 10.00 -32.66
C GLU A 324 -0.92 9.64 -34.07
N GLU A 325 -2.12 10.06 -34.47
CA GLU A 325 -2.63 9.83 -35.83
C GLU A 325 -1.76 10.52 -36.90
N GLU A 326 -1.26 11.73 -36.61
CA GLU A 326 -0.33 12.44 -37.48
C GLU A 326 1.00 11.71 -37.60
N GLU A 327 1.59 11.27 -36.48
CA GLU A 327 2.84 10.47 -36.48
C GLU A 327 2.68 9.19 -37.31
N LEU A 328 1.57 8.46 -37.12
CA LEU A 328 1.27 7.26 -37.91
C LEU A 328 1.08 7.58 -39.40
N ALA A 329 0.46 8.71 -39.74
CA ALA A 329 0.31 9.16 -41.12
C ALA A 329 1.67 9.50 -41.76
N GLN A 330 2.56 10.16 -41.00
CA GLN A 330 3.92 10.47 -41.44
C GLN A 330 4.72 9.19 -41.69
N VAL A 331 4.71 8.24 -40.75
CA VAL A 331 5.34 6.92 -40.92
C VAL A 331 4.79 6.21 -42.15
N ARG A 332 3.46 6.18 -42.33
CA ARG A 332 2.88 5.55 -43.52
C ARG A 332 3.34 6.22 -44.82
N SER A 333 3.48 7.54 -44.83
CA SER A 333 3.89 8.31 -46.00
C SER A 333 5.37 8.15 -46.37
N SER A 334 6.22 7.79 -45.40
CA SER A 334 7.65 7.55 -45.63
C SER A 334 7.94 6.17 -46.23
N LEU A 335 7.01 5.21 -46.09
CA LEU A 335 7.14 3.85 -46.62
C LEU A 335 6.82 3.79 -48.12
N SER A 336 7.67 3.09 -48.88
CA SER A 336 7.38 2.68 -50.24
C SER A 336 6.26 1.63 -50.29
N ALA A 337 5.67 1.43 -51.47
CA ALA A 337 4.66 0.39 -51.67
C ALA A 337 5.18 -1.03 -51.35
N ALA A 338 6.49 -1.27 -51.55
CA ALA A 338 7.12 -2.54 -51.21
C ALA A 338 7.25 -2.72 -49.69
N GLU A 339 7.68 -1.69 -48.97
CA GLU A 339 7.80 -1.70 -47.50
C GLU A 339 6.43 -1.81 -46.82
N LEU A 340 5.42 -1.09 -47.31
CA LEU A 340 4.05 -1.19 -46.78
C LEU A 340 3.48 -2.61 -46.96
N LYS A 341 3.75 -3.25 -48.11
CA LYS A 341 3.36 -4.64 -48.33
C LYS A 341 4.13 -5.59 -47.39
N ALA A 342 5.43 -5.36 -47.19
CA ALA A 342 6.23 -6.16 -46.25
C ALA A 342 5.67 -6.05 -44.82
N LEU A 343 5.35 -4.85 -44.34
CA LEU A 343 4.74 -4.61 -43.02
C LEU A 343 3.39 -5.32 -42.85
N GLN A 344 2.56 -5.35 -43.91
CA GLN A 344 1.29 -6.08 -43.89
C GLN A 344 1.49 -7.59 -43.75
N GLU A 345 2.43 -8.17 -44.51
CA GLU A 345 2.74 -9.59 -44.41
C GLU A 345 3.38 -9.94 -43.06
N GLU A 346 4.27 -9.09 -42.53
CA GLU A 346 4.84 -9.23 -41.20
C GLU A 346 3.76 -9.18 -40.11
N THR A 347 2.84 -8.21 -40.18
CA THR A 347 1.71 -8.11 -39.25
C THR A 347 0.84 -9.37 -39.28
N LYS A 348 0.59 -9.91 -40.48
CA LYS A 348 -0.19 -11.15 -40.65
C LYS A 348 0.57 -12.36 -40.09
N ALA A 349 1.87 -12.46 -40.34
CA ALA A 349 2.72 -13.52 -39.82
C ALA A 349 2.78 -13.48 -38.28
N LEU A 350 2.94 -12.29 -37.68
CA LEU A 350 2.93 -12.11 -36.23
C LEU A 350 1.59 -12.56 -35.61
N ARG A 351 0.46 -12.15 -36.20
CA ARG A 351 -0.87 -12.59 -35.72
C ARG A 351 -1.05 -14.10 -35.83
N ALA A 352 -0.58 -14.69 -36.93
CA ALA A 352 -0.63 -16.15 -37.11
C ALA A 352 0.23 -16.87 -36.07
N ALA A 353 1.43 -16.34 -35.76
CA ALA A 353 2.32 -16.89 -34.75
C ALA A 353 1.73 -16.79 -33.34
N GLN A 354 1.14 -15.65 -32.96
CA GLN A 354 0.49 -15.47 -31.65
C GLN A 354 -0.76 -16.35 -31.46
N ALA A 355 -1.44 -16.72 -32.54
CA ALA A 355 -2.62 -17.58 -32.51
C ALA A 355 -2.29 -19.08 -32.66
N ALA A 356 -1.06 -19.42 -33.04
CA ALA A 356 -0.64 -20.80 -33.16
C ALA A 356 -0.49 -21.42 -31.76
N PRO A 357 -0.98 -22.65 -31.55
CA PRO A 357 -0.70 -23.36 -30.31
C PRO A 357 0.79 -23.69 -30.22
N ASP A 358 1.33 -23.70 -29.01
CA ASP A 358 2.69 -24.18 -28.76
C ASP A 358 2.84 -25.65 -29.17
N ASP A 359 4.03 -26.03 -29.65
CA ASP A 359 4.33 -27.41 -30.01
C ASP A 359 4.25 -28.30 -28.75
N PRO A 360 3.46 -29.39 -28.75
CA PRO A 360 3.41 -30.33 -27.63
C PRO A 360 4.79 -30.87 -27.22
N ALA A 361 5.73 -31.01 -28.16
CA ALA A 361 7.09 -31.44 -27.87
C ALA A 361 7.90 -30.39 -27.10
N ASP A 362 7.62 -29.10 -27.30
CA ASP A 362 8.23 -28.01 -26.53
C ASP A 362 7.59 -27.89 -25.14
N LEU A 363 6.25 -28.00 -25.06
CA LEU A 363 5.54 -28.03 -23.78
C LEU A 363 6.03 -29.19 -22.89
N ALA A 364 6.32 -30.34 -23.47
CA ALA A 364 6.85 -31.50 -22.75
C ALA A 364 8.28 -31.31 -22.18
N ARG A 365 9.01 -30.27 -22.61
CA ARG A 365 10.33 -29.91 -22.06
C ARG A 365 10.24 -29.06 -20.79
N LEU A 366 9.09 -28.44 -20.53
CA LEU A 366 8.89 -27.63 -19.33
C LEU A 366 8.84 -28.55 -18.09
N PRO A 367 9.59 -28.24 -17.02
CA PRO A 367 9.54 -29.03 -15.80
C PRO A 367 8.13 -28.95 -15.20
N VAL A 368 7.55 -30.09 -14.89
CA VAL A 368 6.24 -30.21 -14.26
C VAL A 368 6.35 -31.07 -13.00
N LEU A 369 5.59 -30.71 -11.98
CA LEU A 369 5.41 -31.57 -10.82
C LEU A 369 4.50 -32.74 -11.19
N SER A 370 4.77 -33.89 -10.59
CA SER A 370 3.96 -35.09 -10.67
C SER A 370 2.93 -35.13 -9.55
N THR A 371 1.89 -35.95 -9.69
CA THR A 371 0.93 -36.19 -8.60
C THR A 371 1.57 -36.82 -7.37
N SER A 372 2.74 -37.47 -7.52
CA SER A 372 3.52 -38.00 -6.39
C SER A 372 4.26 -36.93 -5.59
N ASP A 373 4.44 -35.72 -6.13
CA ASP A 373 5.06 -34.60 -5.40
C ASP A 373 4.06 -33.89 -4.47
N LEU A 374 2.77 -34.24 -4.58
CA LEU A 374 1.72 -33.69 -3.73
C LEU A 374 1.73 -34.40 -2.37
N ASP A 375 1.80 -33.62 -1.30
CA ASP A 375 1.55 -34.13 0.05
C ASP A 375 0.10 -34.62 0.13
N THR A 376 -0.07 -35.93 0.33
CA THR A 376 -1.39 -36.56 0.47
C THR A 376 -1.97 -36.40 1.87
N ALA A 377 -1.13 -36.01 2.85
CA ALA A 377 -1.57 -35.71 4.19
C ALA A 377 -2.09 -34.27 4.27
N PHE A 378 -3.28 -34.09 4.84
CA PHE A 378 -3.74 -32.76 5.19
C PHE A 378 -2.89 -32.20 6.32
N LYS A 379 -2.34 -31.00 6.12
CA LYS A 379 -1.67 -30.26 7.19
C LYS A 379 -2.69 -29.96 8.29
N THR A 380 -2.56 -30.64 9.42
CA THR A 380 -3.38 -30.38 10.59
C THR A 380 -2.82 -29.18 11.34
N ILE A 381 -3.66 -28.18 11.59
CA ILE A 381 -3.31 -27.07 12.49
C ILE A 381 -3.55 -27.57 13.92
N PRO A 382 -2.53 -27.56 14.81
CA PRO A 382 -2.72 -27.95 16.20
C PRO A 382 -3.87 -27.15 16.83
N ILE A 383 -4.81 -27.87 17.44
CA ILE A 383 -5.98 -27.30 18.09
C ILE A 383 -6.21 -28.03 19.41
N ALA A 384 -6.04 -27.32 20.51
CA ALA A 384 -6.50 -27.77 21.82
C ALA A 384 -7.95 -27.31 21.99
N THR A 385 -8.85 -28.26 22.20
CA THR A 385 -10.26 -27.96 22.50
C THR A 385 -10.49 -28.11 23.99
N ASP A 386 -10.96 -27.04 24.61
CA ASP A 386 -11.36 -27.01 26.02
C ASP A 386 -12.76 -26.40 26.16
N LYS A 387 -13.33 -26.49 27.35
CA LYS A 387 -14.65 -25.97 27.68
C LYS A 387 -14.55 -24.97 28.81
N LEU A 388 -14.79 -23.71 28.49
CA LEU A 388 -14.95 -22.67 29.49
C LEU A 388 -16.28 -22.89 30.22
N SER A 389 -16.23 -22.94 31.55
CA SER A 389 -17.41 -23.03 32.40
C SER A 389 -17.55 -21.74 33.20
N PHE A 390 -18.72 -21.15 33.16
CA PHE A 390 -19.05 -19.93 33.89
C PHE A 390 -19.79 -20.30 35.18
N GLY A 391 -19.65 -19.49 36.23
CA GLY A 391 -20.18 -19.77 37.57
C GLY A 391 -21.71 -19.91 37.67
N ASP A 392 -22.44 -19.64 36.59
CA ASP A 392 -23.89 -19.78 36.45
C ASP A 392 -24.31 -21.00 35.60
N GLY A 393 -23.38 -21.90 35.30
CA GLY A 393 -23.62 -23.12 34.53
C GLY A 393 -23.61 -22.93 33.01
N ARG A 394 -23.42 -21.70 32.49
CA ARG A 394 -23.15 -21.48 31.07
C ARG A 394 -21.79 -22.05 30.70
N THR A 395 -21.62 -22.39 29.43
CA THR A 395 -20.35 -22.92 28.92
C THR A 395 -20.05 -22.42 27.51
N ALA A 396 -18.78 -22.28 27.17
CA ALA A 396 -18.33 -21.94 25.82
C ALA A 396 -17.20 -22.88 25.38
N SER A 397 -17.12 -23.14 24.07
CA SER A 397 -16.02 -23.90 23.49
C SER A 397 -14.80 -23.01 23.34
N LEU A 398 -13.65 -23.42 23.87
CA LEU A 398 -12.36 -22.77 23.66
C LEU A 398 -11.56 -23.57 22.65
N LEU A 399 -11.17 -22.90 21.56
CA LEU A 399 -10.26 -23.44 20.56
C LEU A 399 -8.94 -22.69 20.69
N ALA A 400 -7.90 -23.37 21.18
CA ALA A 400 -6.58 -22.79 21.38
C ALA A 400 -5.60 -23.33 20.33
N HIS A 401 -4.89 -22.39 19.69
CA HIS A 401 -3.86 -22.67 18.70
C HIS A 401 -2.52 -22.18 19.22
N GLU A 402 -1.67 -23.09 19.67
CA GLU A 402 -0.30 -22.76 20.10
C GLU A 402 0.60 -22.66 18.86
N LEU A 403 0.75 -21.45 18.34
CA LEU A 403 1.52 -21.13 17.14
C LEU A 403 2.58 -20.07 17.45
N PRO A 404 3.71 -20.04 16.72
CA PRO A 404 4.70 -18.98 16.85
C PRO A 404 4.15 -17.67 16.27
N THR A 405 3.72 -16.77 17.15
CA THR A 405 3.06 -15.50 16.79
C THR A 405 3.93 -14.26 17.04
N ASP A 406 5.23 -14.43 17.34
CA ASP A 406 6.19 -13.36 17.61
C ASP A 406 5.70 -12.31 18.63
N GLY A 407 5.09 -12.83 19.72
CA GLY A 407 4.61 -12.02 20.84
C GLY A 407 3.23 -11.39 20.61
N LEU A 408 2.50 -11.80 19.57
CA LEU A 408 1.13 -11.38 19.32
C LEU A 408 0.12 -12.40 19.88
N VAL A 409 -1.01 -11.88 20.36
CA VAL A 409 -2.18 -12.67 20.78
C VAL A 409 -3.33 -12.34 19.84
N TYR A 410 -4.03 -13.38 19.39
CA TYR A 410 -5.20 -13.28 18.51
C TYR A 410 -6.43 -13.80 19.23
N LEU A 411 -7.51 -13.04 19.16
CA LEU A 411 -8.80 -13.35 19.76
C LEU A 411 -9.86 -13.42 18.66
N ASN A 412 -10.60 -14.53 18.64
CA ASN A 412 -11.83 -14.66 17.86
C ASN A 412 -12.94 -15.15 18.78
N VAL A 413 -14.04 -14.40 18.83
CA VAL A 413 -15.25 -14.75 19.58
C VAL A 413 -16.39 -14.91 18.57
N GLY A 414 -16.84 -16.15 18.38
CA GLY A 414 -17.96 -16.47 17.51
C GLY A 414 -19.26 -16.56 18.30
N ILE A 415 -20.24 -15.72 17.97
CA ILE A 415 -21.60 -15.76 18.51
C ILE A 415 -22.51 -16.35 17.43
N ASP A 416 -23.14 -17.47 17.73
CA ASP A 416 -24.03 -18.17 16.79
C ASP A 416 -25.26 -17.31 16.45
N MET A 417 -25.48 -17.06 15.16
CA MET A 417 -26.60 -16.28 14.62
C MET A 417 -27.72 -17.17 14.05
N SER A 418 -27.63 -18.50 14.17
CA SER A 418 -28.66 -19.43 13.67
C SER A 418 -30.04 -19.23 14.29
N GLY A 419 -30.11 -18.61 15.48
CA GLY A 419 -31.35 -18.23 16.13
C GLY A 419 -31.90 -16.84 15.76
N LEU A 420 -31.21 -16.08 14.89
CA LEU A 420 -31.64 -14.74 14.50
C LEU A 420 -32.89 -14.81 13.59
N PRO A 421 -33.98 -14.07 13.90
CA PRO A 421 -35.13 -13.98 13.01
C PRO A 421 -34.74 -13.46 11.62
N LEU A 422 -35.34 -14.01 10.57
CA LEU A 422 -35.02 -13.63 9.19
C LEU A 422 -35.22 -12.13 8.93
N ASP A 423 -36.25 -11.53 9.53
CA ASP A 423 -36.55 -10.10 9.42
C ASP A 423 -35.45 -9.22 10.04
N ASP A 424 -34.64 -9.76 10.95
CA ASP A 424 -33.54 -9.03 11.60
C ASP A 424 -32.21 -9.12 10.82
N VAL A 425 -32.09 -10.09 9.89
CA VAL A 425 -30.86 -10.32 9.10
C VAL A 425 -30.40 -9.07 8.33
N PRO A 426 -31.28 -8.30 7.66
CA PRO A 426 -30.88 -7.08 6.94
C PRO A 426 -30.24 -6.00 7.84
N TYR A 427 -30.45 -6.05 9.15
CA TYR A 427 -29.88 -5.09 10.11
C TYR A 427 -28.50 -5.48 10.63
N VAL A 428 -28.05 -6.72 10.39
CA VAL A 428 -26.74 -7.20 10.86
C VAL A 428 -25.57 -6.37 10.33
N PRO A 429 -25.52 -5.95 9.04
CA PRO A 429 -24.45 -5.06 8.57
C PRO A 429 -24.39 -3.75 9.35
N LEU A 430 -25.55 -3.13 9.62
CA LEU A 430 -25.63 -1.91 10.42
C LEU A 430 -25.15 -2.17 11.86
N LEU A 431 -25.59 -3.27 12.48
CA LEU A 431 -25.13 -3.67 13.82
C LEU A 431 -23.61 -3.79 13.88
N THR A 432 -22.98 -4.52 12.95
CA THR A 432 -21.51 -4.67 12.93
C THR A 432 -20.78 -3.36 12.74
N GLN A 433 -21.32 -2.47 11.90
CA GLN A 433 -20.77 -1.13 11.68
C GLN A 433 -20.87 -0.28 12.96
N MET A 434 -22.03 -0.29 13.62
CA MET A 434 -22.25 0.43 14.86
C MET A 434 -21.34 -0.09 15.99
N MET A 435 -21.21 -1.40 16.16
CA MET A 435 -20.28 -2.01 17.13
C MET A 435 -18.82 -1.60 16.89
N SER A 436 -18.43 -1.44 15.63
CA SER A 436 -17.05 -1.11 15.27
C SER A 436 -16.74 0.39 15.32
N GLN A 437 -17.75 1.26 15.19
CA GLN A 437 -17.56 2.71 15.04
C GLN A 437 -18.11 3.53 16.21
N LEU A 438 -19.07 3.02 16.98
CA LEU A 438 -19.61 3.77 18.11
C LEU A 438 -18.79 3.60 19.38
N GLY A 439 -19.00 4.54 20.30
CA GLY A 439 -18.52 4.43 21.67
C GLY A 439 -19.38 3.48 22.49
N THR A 440 -19.07 3.42 23.77
CA THR A 440 -19.87 2.69 24.76
C THR A 440 -20.84 3.62 25.48
N ASP A 441 -21.67 3.07 26.36
CA ASP A 441 -22.56 3.85 27.24
C ASP A 441 -21.79 4.84 28.14
N SER A 442 -20.51 4.56 28.41
CA SER A 442 -19.65 5.36 29.29
C SER A 442 -18.51 6.08 28.57
N THR A 443 -18.28 5.81 27.28
CA THR A 443 -17.12 6.29 26.54
C THR A 443 -17.55 6.79 25.16
N SER A 444 -17.14 7.99 24.77
CA SER A 444 -17.46 8.51 23.43
C SER A 444 -16.82 7.69 22.30
N GLU A 445 -17.37 7.77 21.09
CA GLU A 445 -16.81 7.14 19.86
C GLU A 445 -15.31 7.44 19.71
N LEU A 446 -14.92 8.71 19.85
CA LEU A 446 -13.53 9.12 19.74
C LEU A 446 -12.64 8.50 20.83
N ALA A 447 -13.11 8.49 22.08
CA ALA A 447 -12.32 7.96 23.19
C ALA A 447 -12.19 6.43 23.11
N PHE A 448 -13.25 5.72 22.72
CA PHE A 448 -13.22 4.26 22.57
C PHE A 448 -12.30 3.84 21.42
N SER A 449 -12.42 4.49 20.26
CA SER A 449 -11.55 4.27 19.10
C SER A 449 -10.07 4.50 19.45
N ARG A 450 -9.76 5.54 20.24
CA ARG A 450 -8.39 5.80 20.73
C ARG A 450 -7.88 4.68 21.63
N ARG A 451 -8.68 4.20 22.58
CA ARG A 451 -8.30 3.07 23.46
C ARG A 451 -8.04 1.80 22.64
N VAL A 452 -8.90 1.48 21.68
CA VAL A 452 -8.69 0.35 20.75
C VAL A 452 -7.38 0.49 20.00
N GLY A 453 -7.10 1.66 19.42
CA GLY A 453 -5.85 1.90 18.68
C GLY A 453 -4.59 1.93 19.54
N ALA A 454 -4.68 2.35 20.81
CA ALA A 454 -3.55 2.37 21.73
C ALA A 454 -3.26 0.99 22.32
N SER A 455 -4.29 0.19 22.57
CA SER A 455 -4.15 -1.08 23.29
C SER A 455 -4.09 -2.32 22.38
N THR A 456 -4.51 -2.20 21.11
CA THR A 456 -4.65 -3.35 20.20
C THR A 456 -4.05 -3.07 18.83
N GLY A 457 -3.77 -4.12 18.05
CA GLY A 457 -3.43 -4.04 16.62
C GLY A 457 -4.66 -4.06 15.69
N GLY A 458 -5.85 -3.82 16.24
CA GLY A 458 -7.14 -3.92 15.58
C GLY A 458 -8.11 -4.78 16.38
N LEU A 459 -9.34 -4.30 16.49
CA LEU A 459 -10.48 -4.97 17.10
C LEU A 459 -11.73 -4.57 16.32
N GLY A 460 -12.56 -5.54 15.94
CA GLY A 460 -13.79 -5.25 15.20
C GLY A 460 -14.72 -6.44 15.16
N VAL A 461 -15.90 -6.21 14.60
CA VAL A 461 -16.95 -7.22 14.44
C VAL A 461 -17.27 -7.40 12.97
N SER A 462 -17.43 -8.65 12.56
CA SER A 462 -17.82 -9.04 11.21
C SER A 462 -18.85 -10.16 11.25
N THR A 463 -19.37 -10.54 10.09
CA THR A 463 -20.18 -11.75 9.95
C THR A 463 -19.38 -12.84 9.26
N LEU A 464 -19.54 -14.07 9.74
CA LEU A 464 -19.07 -15.27 9.06
C LEU A 464 -20.30 -16.07 8.67
N THR A 465 -20.49 -16.25 7.36
CA THR A 465 -21.52 -17.14 6.82
C THR A 465 -20.87 -18.12 5.87
N SER A 466 -21.19 -19.41 6.05
CA SER A 466 -20.63 -20.47 5.21
C SER A 466 -21.58 -21.66 5.15
N ALA A 467 -21.62 -22.33 4.00
CA ALA A 467 -22.30 -23.62 3.89
C ALA A 467 -21.55 -24.65 4.73
N LYS A 468 -22.29 -25.50 5.47
CA LYS A 468 -21.66 -26.60 6.20
C LYS A 468 -21.35 -27.73 5.21
N PRO A 469 -20.10 -28.20 5.08
CA PRO A 469 -19.82 -29.36 4.24
C PRO A 469 -20.52 -30.61 4.80
N GLY A 470 -20.97 -31.49 3.91
CA GLY A 470 -21.50 -32.78 4.31
C GLY A 470 -20.38 -33.76 4.68
N SER A 471 -20.75 -34.96 5.13
CA SER A 471 -19.78 -36.00 5.44
C SER A 471 -19.00 -36.45 4.20
N GLN A 472 -17.71 -36.76 4.34
CA GLN A 472 -16.87 -37.35 3.27
C GLN A 472 -16.85 -36.54 1.96
N ASN A 473 -16.66 -35.22 2.04
CA ASN A 473 -16.63 -34.31 0.88
C ASN A 473 -17.94 -34.28 0.07
N SER A 474 -19.07 -34.65 0.67
CA SER A 474 -20.37 -34.44 0.03
C SER A 474 -20.80 -32.97 0.15
N ALA A 475 -21.68 -32.55 -0.76
CA ALA A 475 -22.40 -31.30 -0.59
C ALA A 475 -23.14 -31.31 0.77
N GLY A 476 -23.07 -30.19 1.47
CA GLY A 476 -23.90 -29.93 2.64
C GLY A 476 -25.38 -29.90 2.29
N ARG A 477 -26.24 -29.89 3.31
CA ARG A 477 -27.65 -29.64 3.07
C ARG A 477 -27.87 -28.15 2.78
N PRO A 478 -28.77 -27.78 1.84
CA PRO A 478 -29.04 -26.38 1.51
C PRO A 478 -29.56 -25.54 2.69
N ASP A 479 -30.16 -26.20 3.69
CA ASP A 479 -30.70 -25.60 4.92
C ASP A 479 -29.68 -25.53 6.07
N GLU A 480 -28.45 -26.03 5.87
CA GLU A 480 -27.40 -26.04 6.89
C GLU A 480 -26.31 -25.00 6.61
N MET A 481 -26.34 -23.90 7.35
CA MET A 481 -25.29 -22.89 7.36
C MET A 481 -24.62 -22.78 8.73
N ALA A 482 -23.35 -22.42 8.70
CA ALA A 482 -22.65 -21.77 9.80
C ALA A 482 -22.89 -20.26 9.66
N ALA A 483 -23.47 -19.64 10.68
CA ALA A 483 -23.71 -18.20 10.72
C ALA A 483 -23.24 -17.68 12.08
N TYR A 484 -22.20 -16.86 12.08
CA TYR A 484 -21.63 -16.31 13.30
C TYR A 484 -21.43 -14.80 13.18
N LEU A 485 -21.74 -14.08 14.25
CA LEU A 485 -21.18 -12.76 14.49
C LEU A 485 -19.79 -13.00 15.07
N LEU A 486 -18.76 -12.54 14.36
CA LEU A 486 -17.37 -12.79 14.70
C LEU A 486 -16.73 -11.50 15.18
N LEU A 487 -16.46 -11.41 16.48
CA LEU A 487 -15.53 -10.41 17.00
C LEU A 487 -14.11 -10.93 16.84
N SER A 488 -13.27 -10.16 16.16
CA SER A 488 -11.88 -10.47 15.93
C SER A 488 -11.01 -9.34 16.45
N GLY A 489 -9.97 -9.70 17.20
CA GLY A 489 -9.03 -8.72 17.71
C GLY A 489 -7.63 -9.31 17.88
N ARG A 490 -6.65 -8.42 18.00
CA ARG A 490 -5.24 -8.81 18.17
C ARG A 490 -4.48 -7.75 18.95
N ALA A 491 -3.49 -8.16 19.72
CA ALA A 491 -2.64 -7.26 20.50
C ALA A 491 -1.27 -7.88 20.74
N THR A 492 -0.31 -7.09 21.24
CA THR A 492 0.91 -7.65 21.83
C THR A 492 0.56 -8.39 23.11
N ALA A 493 1.37 -9.39 23.49
CA ALA A 493 1.12 -10.20 24.69
C ALA A 493 1.00 -9.36 25.97
N ALA A 494 1.79 -8.29 26.08
CA ALA A 494 1.74 -7.33 27.19
C ALA A 494 0.40 -6.57 27.31
N LYS A 495 -0.40 -6.54 26.23
CA LYS A 495 -1.70 -5.84 26.15
C LYS A 495 -2.89 -6.79 26.01
N ALA A 496 -2.70 -8.09 26.30
CA ALA A 496 -3.73 -9.10 26.14
C ALA A 496 -4.96 -8.82 27.03
N GLU A 497 -4.76 -8.41 28.28
CA GLU A 497 -5.86 -8.08 29.20
C GLU A 497 -6.74 -6.95 28.67
N GLN A 498 -6.12 -5.88 28.16
CA GLN A 498 -6.83 -4.75 27.56
C GLN A 498 -7.59 -5.16 26.29
N LEU A 499 -7.04 -6.08 25.49
CA LEU A 499 -7.76 -6.65 24.34
C LEU A 499 -9.07 -7.33 24.78
N PHE A 500 -9.03 -8.18 25.81
CA PHE A 500 -10.23 -8.84 26.33
C PHE A 500 -11.22 -7.84 26.94
N GLU A 501 -10.74 -6.85 27.67
CA GLU A 501 -11.57 -5.78 28.26
C GLU A 501 -12.33 -5.01 27.16
N LEU A 502 -11.62 -4.57 26.12
CA LEU A 502 -12.20 -3.80 25.01
C LEU A 502 -13.14 -4.67 24.16
N ALA A 503 -12.82 -5.94 23.95
CA ALA A 503 -13.70 -6.90 23.27
C ALA A 503 -15.02 -7.07 24.04
N ALA A 504 -14.96 -7.22 25.37
CA ALA A 504 -16.15 -7.31 26.21
C ALA A 504 -16.99 -6.02 26.13
N GLN A 505 -16.36 -4.85 26.19
CA GLN A 505 -17.05 -3.55 26.05
C GLN A 505 -17.73 -3.40 24.69
N MET A 506 -17.05 -3.77 23.60
CA MET A 506 -17.62 -3.73 22.24
C MET A 506 -18.82 -4.66 22.07
N LEU A 507 -18.83 -5.81 22.74
CA LEU A 507 -19.96 -6.76 22.66
C LEU A 507 -21.15 -6.37 23.54
N THR A 508 -20.90 -5.72 24.67
CA THR A 508 -21.91 -5.62 25.75
C THR A 508 -22.30 -4.20 26.13
N ALA A 509 -21.52 -3.20 25.74
CA ALA A 509 -21.68 -1.82 26.19
C ALA A 509 -21.68 -0.80 25.06
N THR A 510 -21.59 -1.21 23.78
CA THR A 510 -21.74 -0.28 22.65
C THR A 510 -23.08 0.44 22.73
N ASN A 511 -23.07 1.76 22.58
CA ASN A 511 -24.29 2.57 22.57
C ASN A 511 -25.06 2.41 21.25
N LEU A 512 -25.80 1.30 21.13
CA LEU A 512 -26.61 0.97 19.96
C LEU A 512 -27.90 1.82 19.87
N ASP A 513 -28.26 2.55 20.92
CA ASP A 513 -29.40 3.47 20.94
C ASP A 513 -29.11 4.82 20.25
N ASN A 514 -27.90 5.02 19.71
CA ASN A 514 -27.51 6.23 19.00
C ASN A 514 -28.15 6.31 17.60
N ARG A 515 -29.44 6.68 17.59
CA ARG A 515 -30.28 6.81 16.39
C ARG A 515 -29.68 7.72 15.34
N ASP A 516 -29.12 8.86 15.73
CA ASP A 516 -28.61 9.84 14.79
C ASP A 516 -27.41 9.29 14.00
N ARG A 517 -26.48 8.62 14.69
CA ARG A 517 -25.34 7.94 14.03
C ARG A 517 -25.82 6.77 13.17
N ALA A 518 -26.80 5.99 13.63
CA ALA A 518 -27.35 4.90 12.83
C ALA A 518 -27.94 5.40 11.50
N ILE A 519 -28.69 6.51 11.52
CA ILE A 519 -29.25 7.14 10.31
C ILE A 519 -28.14 7.64 9.38
N GLU A 520 -27.08 8.26 9.93
CA GLU A 520 -25.93 8.71 9.15
C GLU A 520 -25.22 7.54 8.47
N MET A 521 -24.95 6.47 9.20
CA MET A 521 -24.33 5.25 8.69
C MET A 521 -25.17 4.60 7.58
N LEU A 522 -26.50 4.53 7.75
CA LEU A 522 -27.41 4.04 6.72
C LEU A 522 -27.39 4.89 5.45
N LYS A 523 -27.40 6.22 5.58
CA LYS A 523 -27.30 7.13 4.42
C LYS A 523 -25.98 6.94 3.67
N ALA A 524 -24.88 6.80 4.41
CA ALA A 524 -23.57 6.53 3.83
C ALA A 524 -23.53 5.17 3.11
N ALA A 525 -24.16 4.14 3.70
CA ALA A 525 -24.27 2.82 3.08
C ALA A 525 -25.09 2.87 1.78
N ILE A 526 -26.25 3.53 1.77
CA ILE A 526 -27.08 3.73 0.58
C ILE A 526 -26.27 4.41 -0.52
N SER A 527 -25.60 5.53 -0.20
CA SER A 527 -24.82 6.27 -1.18
C SER A 527 -23.66 5.44 -1.76
N ARG A 528 -22.99 4.63 -0.94
CA ARG A 528 -21.92 3.72 -1.38
C ARG A 528 -22.48 2.63 -2.30
N ASP A 529 -23.61 2.03 -1.93
CA ASP A 529 -24.19 0.93 -2.68
C ASP A 529 -24.78 1.43 -4.02
N GLU A 530 -25.38 2.62 -4.06
CA GLU A 530 -25.78 3.32 -5.29
C GLU A 530 -24.59 3.61 -6.21
N ALA A 531 -23.47 4.09 -5.65
CA ALA A 531 -22.25 4.34 -6.42
C ALA A 531 -21.63 3.05 -6.97
N ALA A 532 -21.71 1.94 -6.24
CA ALA A 532 -21.24 0.64 -6.69
C ALA A 532 -22.06 0.12 -7.90
N VAL A 533 -23.37 0.32 -7.90
CA VAL A 533 -24.25 -0.08 -9.02
C VAL A 533 -24.02 0.77 -10.27
N VAL A 534 -23.63 2.04 -10.12
CA VAL A 534 -23.34 2.94 -11.25
C VAL A 534 -21.94 2.69 -11.84
N SER A 535 -21.01 2.10 -11.08
CA SER A 535 -19.63 1.83 -11.50
C SER A 535 -19.40 0.41 -12.03
N SER A 536 -20.38 -0.49 -11.90
CA SER A 536 -20.45 -1.79 -12.57
C SER A 536 -21.23 -1.71 -13.88
#